data_AF-A0A494GB89-F1
#
_entry.id   AF-A0A494GB89-F1
#
_cell.length_a   1.000
_cell.length_b   1.000
_cell.length_c   1.000
_cell.angle_alpha   90.00
_cell.angle_beta   90.00
_cell.angle_gamma   90.00
#
_symmetry.space_group_name_H-M   'P 1'
#
loop_
_entity.id
_entity.type
_entity.pdbx_description
1 polymer ?
#
loop_
_entity_poly.entity_id
_entity_poly.type
_entity_poly.pdbx_seq_one_letter_code
_entity_poly.pdbx_strand_id
1 'polypeptide(L)' 'MKDKIFGILIIIVGMFMIYSALSKRRIEREDHQNDSYSNGQNIRAIIFGFFIIFLGIFKLIF' A
#
# COMPACT_ATOMS: atom_id res chain seq x y z
N MET A 1 -13.02 17.72 13.25
CA MET A 1 -13.18 17.66 11.77
C MET A 1 -11.84 17.44 11.07
N LYS A 2 -10.79 18.20 11.44
CA LYS A 2 -9.42 18.04 10.91
C LYS A 2 -8.82 16.63 11.14
N ASP A 3 -9.06 16.02 12.30
CA ASP A 3 -8.54 14.67 12.60
C ASP A 3 -9.14 13.57 11.71
N LYS A 4 -10.41 13.73 11.30
CA LYS A 4 -11.08 12.81 10.38
C LYS A 4 -10.52 12.92 8.96
N ILE A 5 -10.21 14.15 8.53
CA ILE A 5 -9.58 14.39 7.22
C ILE A 5 -8.20 13.73 7.19
N PHE A 6 -7.43 13.82 8.28
CA PHE A 6 -6.13 13.18 8.38
C PHE A 6 -6.21 11.65 8.32
N GLY A 7 -7.18 11.03 9.02
CA GLY A 7 -7.43 9.59 8.94
C GLY A 7 -7.78 9.13 7.51
N ILE A 8 -8.63 9.87 6.80
CA ILE A 8 -8.97 9.59 5.40
C ILE A 8 -7.72 9.71 4.50
N LEU A 9 -6.90 10.74 4.71
CA LEU A 9 -5.68 10.95 3.93
C LEU A 9 -4.70 9.77 4.09
N ILE A 10 -4.53 9.26 5.32
CA ILE A 10 -3.71 8.08 5.61
C ILE A 10 -4.22 6.86 4.84
N ILE A 11 -5.54 6.62 4.83
CA ILE A 11 -6.13 5.49 4.10
C ILE A 11 -5.83 5.61 2.60
N ILE A 12 -5.99 6.81 2.02
CA ILE A 12 -5.70 7.05 0.59
C ILE A 12 -4.24 6.74 0.27
N VAL A 13 -3.30 7.17 1.13
CA VAL A 13 -1.87 6.88 0.95
C VAL A 13 -1.60 5.38 0.99
N GLY A 14 -2.20 4.66 1.93
CA GLY A 14 -2.05 3.20 2.03
C GLY A 14 -2.62 2.48 0.80
N MET A 15 -3.79 2.91 0.30
CA MET A 15 -4.37 2.37 -0.95
C MET A 15 -3.46 2.63 -2.16
N PHE A 16 -2.90 3.84 -2.26
CA PHE A 16 -1.98 4.19 -3.33
C PHE A 16 -0.73 3.31 -3.33
N MET A 17 -0.13 3.06 -2.16
CA MET A 17 1.03 2.17 -2.03
C MET A 17 0.72 0.74 -2.49
N ILE A 18 -0.43 0.19 -2.10
CA ILE A 18 -0.85 -1.14 -2.54
C ILE A 18 -1.04 -1.17 -4.06
N TYR A 19 -1.70 -0.15 -4.62
CA TYR A 19 -1.91 -0.04 -6.06
C TYR A 19 -0.59 0.02 -6.83
N SER A 20 0.37 0.86 -6.38
CA SER A 20 1.70 0.94 -7.00
C SER A 20 2.46 -0.38 -6.92
N ALA A 21 2.42 -1.08 -5.78
CA ALA A 21 3.07 -2.37 -5.63
C ALA A 21 2.46 -3.46 -6.54
N LEU A 22 1.13 -3.46 -6.69
CA LEU A 22 0.44 -4.37 -7.61
C LEU A 22 0.73 -4.04 -9.07
N SER A 23 0.76 -2.75 -9.42
CA SER A 23 1.10 -2.28 -10.77
C SER A 23 2.52 -2.65 -11.15
N LYS A 24 3.50 -2.41 -10.25
CA LYS A 24 4.90 -2.81 -10.46
C LYS A 24 5.03 -4.33 -10.66
N ARG A 25 4.37 -5.11 -9.81
CA ARG A 25 4.35 -6.58 -9.92
C ARG A 25 3.72 -7.06 -11.23
N ARG A 26 2.73 -6.35 -11.76
CA ARG A 26 2.11 -6.66 -13.06
C ARG A 26 3.10 -6.42 -14.20
N ILE A 27 3.76 -5.26 -14.22
CA ILE A 27 4.75 -4.91 -15.25
C ILE A 27 5.92 -5.91 -15.22
N GLU A 28 6.45 -6.24 -14.05
CA GLU A 28 7.54 -7.22 -13.90
C GLU A 28 7.18 -8.62 -14.42
N ARG A 29 5.91 -9.03 -14.29
CA ARG A 29 5.41 -10.28 -14.86
C ARG A 29 5.28 -10.23 -16.38
N GLU A 30 4.85 -9.10 -16.93
CA GLU A 30 4.74 -8.88 -18.37
C GLU A 30 6.14 -8.85 -19.03
N ASP A 31 7.15 -8.30 -18.34
CA ASP A 31 8.54 -8.25 -18.80
C ASP A 31 9.36 -9.53 -18.53
N HIS A 32 8.71 -10.62 -18.05
CA HIS A 32 9.37 -11.87 -17.63
C HIS A 32 10.50 -11.72 -16.59
N GLN A 33 10.58 -10.58 -15.89
CA GLN A 33 11.51 -10.35 -14.78
C GLN A 33 10.96 -10.96 -13.50
N ASN A 34 11.19 -12.26 -13.32
CA ASN A 34 10.76 -13.00 -12.15
C ASN A 34 11.84 -13.02 -11.06
N ASP A 35 12.29 -11.83 -10.64
CA ASP A 35 13.25 -11.71 -9.55
C ASP A 35 12.56 -11.95 -8.19
N SER A 36 13.01 -12.98 -7.48
CA SER A 36 12.51 -13.32 -6.14
C SER A 36 12.70 -12.18 -5.15
N TYR A 37 13.74 -11.36 -5.32
CA TYR A 37 13.97 -10.17 -4.51
C TYR A 37 12.90 -9.11 -4.75
N SER A 38 12.56 -8.83 -6.01
CA SER A 38 11.50 -7.86 -6.36
C SER A 38 10.12 -8.29 -5.87
N ASN A 39 9.78 -9.58 -6.02
CA ASN A 39 8.52 -10.11 -5.50
C ASN A 39 8.44 -9.99 -3.97
N GLY A 40 9.55 -10.18 -3.26
CA GLY A 40 9.65 -9.93 -1.82
C GLY A 40 9.43 -8.45 -1.46
N GLN A 41 9.97 -7.52 -2.23
CA GLN A 41 9.72 -6.08 -2.04
C GLN A 41 8.26 -5.71 -2.29
N ASN A 42 7.64 -6.23 -3.36
CA ASN A 42 6.24 -5.98 -3.68
C ASN A 42 5.31 -6.48 -2.56
N ILE A 43 5.57 -7.67 -2.00
CA ILE A 43 4.80 -8.20 -0.87
C ILE A 43 4.97 -7.34 0.38
N ARG A 44 6.20 -6.90 0.70
CA ARG A 44 6.46 -6.00 1.84
C ARG A 44 5.72 -4.65 1.67
N ALA A 45 5.74 -4.09 0.47
CA ALA A 45 5.03 -2.85 0.16
C ALA A 45 3.51 -2.99 0.33
N ILE A 46 2.93 -4.13 -0.08
CA ILE A 46 1.51 -4.43 0.13
C ILE A 46 1.18 -4.54 1.63
N ILE A 47 1.97 -5.30 2.39
CA ILE A 47 1.77 -5.46 3.85
C ILE A 47 1.87 -4.10 4.55
N PHE A 48 2.85 -3.29 4.19
CA PHE A 48 3.03 -1.96 4.75
C PHE A 48 1.86 -1.01 4.38
N GLY A 49 1.37 -1.09 3.13
CA GLY A 49 0.20 -0.33 2.71
C GLY A 49 -1.06 -0.69 3.52
N PHE A 50 -1.29 -1.98 3.80
CA PHE A 50 -2.38 -2.42 4.68
C PHE A 50 -2.20 -1.93 6.12
N PHE A 51 -0.97 -1.92 6.64
CA PHE A 51 -0.68 -1.36 7.96
C PHE A 51 -0.99 0.14 8.03
N ILE A 52 -0.67 0.90 6.98
CA ILE A 52 -1.04 2.32 6.89
C ILE A 52 -2.57 2.49 6.87
N ILE A 53 -3.29 1.71 6.07
CA ILE A 53 -4.77 1.75 6.06
C ILE A 53 -5.32 1.47 7.46
N PHE A 54 -4.78 0.48 8.16
CA PHE A 54 -5.18 0.16 9.53
C PHE A 54 -4.98 1.34 10.48
N LEU A 55 -3.83 2.03 10.42
CA LEU A 55 -3.59 3.25 11.21
C LEU A 55 -4.57 4.36 10.87
N GLY A 56 -4.90 4.54 9.59
CA GLY A 56 -5.88 5.52 9.15
C GLY A 56 -7.28 5.23 9.70
N ILE A 57 -7.71 3.96 9.66
CA ILE A 57 -8.98 3.51 10.25
C ILE A 57 -8.97 3.71 11.77
N PHE A 58 -7.89 3.31 12.45
CA PHE A 58 -7.75 3.50 13.89
C PHE A 58 -7.90 4.98 14.26
N LYS A 59 -7.29 5.89 13.47
CA LYS A 59 -7.39 7.34 13.67
C LYS A 59 -8.77 7.93 13.37
N LEU A 60 -9.61 7.23 12.61
CA LEU A 60 -11.00 7.64 12.39
C LEU A 60 -11.92 7.27 13.56
N ILE A 61 -11.53 6.24 14.32
CA ILE A 61 -12.29 5.70 15.46
C ILE A 61 -11.87 6.38 16.78
N PHE A 62 -10.58 6.64 16.96
CA PHE A 62 -9.97 7.23 18.18
C PHE A 62 -9.33 8.60 17.93
#